data_AF-A0A2D9C414-F1
#
_entry.id   AF-A0A2D9C414-F1
#
_cell.length_a   1.000
_cell.length_b   1.000
_cell.length_c   1.000
_cell.angle_alpha   90.00
_cell.angle_beta   90.00
_cell.angle_gamma   90.00
#
_symmetry.space_group_name_H-M   'P 1'
#
loop_
_entity.id
_entity.type
_entity.pdbx_description
1 polymer ?
#
loop_
_entity_poly.entity_id
_entity_poly.type
_entity_poly.pdbx_seq_one_letter_code
_entity_poly.pdbx_strand_id
1 'polypeptide(L)'
;MGKSSKDGNPAAEKTKRAQQMEITCHHPASQRGIPVILNDLGQPMQMTEGLKAVIDRLGWSRSQFAAFCFYKSARSVEKFFQGATPPAHTLNLLSVHLAALEP
;
A
#
# COMPACT_ATOMS: atom_id res chain seq x y z
N MET A 1 -1.25 32.69 -37.62
CA MET A 1 -2.27 31.67 -37.27
C MET A 1 -1.55 30.34 -37.13
N GLY A 2 -1.72 29.49 -36.12
CA GLY A 2 -2.54 29.47 -34.93
C GLY A 2 -2.03 28.29 -34.09
N LYS A 3 -2.05 28.46 -32.77
CA LYS A 3 -1.63 27.48 -31.76
C LYS A 3 -2.42 26.16 -31.90
N SER A 4 -1.81 25.05 -31.49
CA SER A 4 -2.38 24.18 -30.45
C SER A 4 -1.40 23.08 -30.06
N SER A 5 -0.77 23.29 -28.91
CA SER A 5 -0.29 22.24 -28.02
C SER A 5 -1.47 21.45 -27.43
N LYS A 6 -1.16 20.29 -26.81
CA LYS A 6 -2.02 19.33 -26.07
C LYS A 6 -2.37 18.11 -26.94
N ASP A 7 -2.12 16.87 -26.55
CA ASP A 7 -2.18 16.28 -25.22
C ASP A 7 -1.06 15.24 -25.02
N GLY A 8 -0.12 15.53 -24.10
CA GLY A 8 0.64 14.45 -23.49
C GLY A 8 -0.30 13.69 -22.57
N ASN A 9 -0.63 12.44 -22.91
CA ASN A 9 -1.46 11.59 -22.08
C ASN A 9 -0.73 11.35 -20.73
N PRO A 10 -1.20 11.92 -19.60
CA PRO A 10 -0.55 11.76 -18.30
C PRO A 10 -0.61 10.32 -17.77
N ALA A 11 -1.37 9.43 -18.43
CA ALA A 11 -1.41 8.02 -18.10
C ALA A 11 -0.11 7.26 -18.47
N ALA A 12 0.64 7.75 -19.47
CA ALA A 12 1.84 7.06 -19.96
C ALA A 12 3.08 7.32 -19.10
N GLU A 13 3.13 8.44 -18.37
CA GLU A 13 4.25 8.75 -17.46
C GLU A 13 4.16 7.96 -16.15
N LYS A 14 2.95 7.55 -15.73
CA LYS A 14 2.75 6.58 -14.64
C LYS A 14 3.26 5.18 -14.97
N THR A 15 3.50 4.85 -16.24
CA THR A 15 3.87 3.50 -16.69
C THR A 15 5.34 3.16 -16.43
N LYS A 16 6.16 4.11 -15.95
CA LYS A 16 7.62 3.93 -15.81
C LYS A 16 8.19 3.91 -14.39
N ARG A 17 7.38 4.08 -13.34
CA ARG A 17 7.79 3.47 -12.06
C ARG A 17 7.64 1.98 -12.30
N ALA A 18 8.75 1.24 -12.26
CA ALA A 18 8.71 -0.20 -12.23
C ALA A 18 7.62 -0.59 -11.22
N GLN A 19 6.66 -1.34 -11.71
CA GLN A 19 5.41 -1.66 -11.06
C GLN A 19 5.78 -2.33 -9.72
N GLN A 20 5.65 -1.58 -8.62
CA GLN A 20 6.09 -1.92 -7.26
C GLN A 20 4.87 -1.93 -6.36
N MET A 21 4.86 -2.84 -5.38
CA MET A 21 3.83 -2.89 -4.34
C MET A 21 3.59 -1.51 -3.73
N GLU A 22 2.33 -1.10 -3.65
CA GLU A 22 1.93 0.23 -3.18
C GLU A 22 0.75 0.12 -2.22
N ILE A 23 0.68 0.97 -1.20
CA ILE A 23 -0.53 1.16 -0.38
C ILE A 23 -1.05 2.57 -0.64
N THR A 24 -2.26 2.68 -1.20
CA THR A 24 -2.74 3.96 -1.75
C THR A 24 -4.25 4.16 -1.62
N CYS A 25 -4.68 5.42 -1.49
CA CYS A 25 -6.08 5.82 -1.66
C CYS A 25 -6.39 6.24 -3.10
N HIS A 26 -5.38 6.38 -3.97
CA HIS A 26 -5.53 6.84 -5.35
C HIS A 26 -5.84 5.71 -6.33
N HIS A 27 -6.81 4.86 -5.98
CA HIS A 27 -7.25 3.73 -6.79
C HIS A 27 -8.78 3.58 -6.73
N PRO A 28 -9.48 3.24 -7.83
CA PRO A 28 -10.94 3.12 -7.83
C PRO A 28 -11.52 2.11 -6.83
N ALA A 29 -10.73 1.11 -6.44
CA ALA A 29 -11.12 0.14 -5.40
C ALA A 29 -11.01 0.69 -3.96
N SER A 30 -10.36 1.84 -3.75
CA SER A 30 -10.36 2.52 -2.46
C SER A 30 -11.74 3.13 -2.20
N GLN A 31 -12.36 2.72 -1.09
CA GLN A 31 -13.67 3.20 -0.69
C GLN A 31 -13.57 3.99 0.62
N ARG A 32 -14.25 5.13 0.68
CA ARG A 32 -14.38 5.96 1.90
C ARG A 32 -13.02 6.35 2.53
N GLY A 33 -11.99 6.52 1.70
CA GLY A 33 -10.65 6.89 2.15
C GLY A 33 -9.86 5.76 2.82
N ILE A 34 -10.29 4.50 2.68
CA ILE A 34 -9.54 3.33 3.15
C ILE A 34 -8.50 2.96 2.07
N PRO A 35 -7.19 2.99 2.38
CA PRO A 35 -6.17 2.59 1.43
C PRO A 35 -6.36 1.14 0.95
N VAL A 36 -6.04 0.90 -0.32
CA VAL A 36 -5.91 -0.45 -0.88
C VAL A 36 -4.44 -0.82 -0.99
N ILE A 37 -4.16 -2.12 -0.92
CA ILE A 37 -2.82 -2.67 -1.16
C ILE A 37 -2.81 -3.15 -2.61
N LEU A 38 -1.90 -2.60 -3.42
CA LEU A 38 -1.66 -3.00 -4.80
C LEU A 38 -0.42 -3.91 -4.84
N ASN A 39 -0.49 -4.99 -5.62
CA ASN A 39 0.69 -5.82 -5.89
C ASN A 39 1.67 -5.09 -6.81
N ASP A 40 2.80 -5.73 -7.11
CA ASP A 40 3.78 -5.18 -8.04
C ASP A 40 3.14 -4.84 -9.39
N LEU A 41 2.16 -5.60 -9.88
CA LEU A 41 1.46 -5.28 -11.14
C LEU A 41 0.43 -4.13 -11.04
N GLY A 42 0.36 -3.43 -9.91
CA GLY A 42 -0.63 -2.37 -9.67
C GLY A 42 -2.06 -2.88 -9.48
N GLN A 43 -2.26 -4.19 -9.27
CA GLN A 43 -3.57 -4.80 -9.09
C GLN A 43 -3.93 -4.86 -7.60
N PRO A 44 -5.19 -4.55 -7.22
CA PRO A 44 -5.62 -4.60 -5.83
C PRO A 44 -5.58 -6.03 -5.27
N MET A 45 -5.01 -6.17 -4.09
CA MET A 45 -4.95 -7.42 -3.35
C MET A 45 -6.08 -7.50 -2.31
N GLN A 46 -6.45 -8.72 -1.92
CA GLN A 46 -7.26 -8.93 -0.74
C GLN A 46 -6.49 -8.46 0.51
N MET A 47 -7.18 -7.79 1.44
CA MET A 47 -6.53 -7.08 2.56
C MET A 47 -5.59 -7.98 3.37
N THR A 48 -6.03 -9.19 3.74
CA THR A 48 -5.22 -10.14 4.53
C THR A 48 -3.98 -10.61 3.77
N GLU A 49 -4.11 -10.88 2.46
CA GLU A 49 -3.03 -11.34 1.61
C GLU A 49 -2.03 -10.22 1.35
N GLY A 50 -2.52 -9.02 1.03
CA GLY A 50 -1.71 -7.82 0.86
C GLY A 50 -0.94 -7.48 2.13
N LEU A 51 -1.57 -7.57 3.30
CA LEU A 51 -0.89 -7.29 4.57
C LEU A 51 0.24 -8.28 4.87
N LYS A 52 0.05 -9.57 4.55
CA LYS A 52 1.13 -10.57 4.65
C LYS A 52 2.27 -10.21 3.71
N ALA A 53 1.95 -9.94 2.44
CA ALA A 53 2.95 -9.64 1.42
C ALA A 53 3.74 -8.36 1.73
N VAL A 54 3.09 -7.32 2.25
CA VAL A 54 3.76 -6.08 2.70
C VAL A 54 4.76 -6.36 3.82
N ILE A 55 4.37 -7.15 4.82
CA ILE A 55 5.22 -7.46 5.97
C ILE A 55 6.38 -8.37 5.57
N ASP A 56 6.13 -9.33 4.70
CA ASP A 56 7.17 -10.19 4.13
C ASP A 56 8.18 -9.35 3.33
N ARG A 57 7.71 -8.38 2.54
CA ARG A 57 8.57 -7.44 1.80
C ARG A 57 9.39 -6.53 2.71
N LEU A 58 8.81 -6.09 3.83
CA LEU A 58 9.51 -5.32 4.87
C LEU A 58 10.49 -6.18 5.69
N GLY A 59 10.45 -7.51 5.56
CA GLY A 59 11.24 -8.43 6.39
C GLY A 59 10.84 -8.39 7.86
N TRP A 60 9.58 -8.09 8.15
CA TRP A 60 9.10 -7.90 9.51
C TRP A 60 8.42 -9.15 10.07
N SER A 61 8.66 -9.40 11.35
CA SER A 61 7.83 -10.28 12.17
C SER A 61 6.54 -9.58 12.61
N ARG A 62 5.58 -10.35 13.16
CA ARG A 62 4.36 -9.78 13.77
C ARG A 62 4.63 -8.88 14.97
N SER A 63 5.69 -9.16 15.71
CA SER A 63 6.14 -8.31 16.81
C SER A 63 6.70 -6.97 16.29
N GLN A 64 7.47 -6.99 15.20
CA GLN A 64 7.98 -5.77 14.57
C GLN A 64 6.86 -4.95 13.95
N PHE A 65 5.93 -5.59 13.23
CA PHE A 65 4.73 -4.93 12.74
C PHE A 65 3.98 -4.23 13.87
N ALA A 66 3.77 -4.92 15.00
CA ALA A 66 3.11 -4.33 16.15
C ALA A 66 3.89 -3.13 16.69
N ALA A 67 5.20 -3.25 16.86
CA ALA A 67 6.04 -2.17 17.37
C ALA A 67 6.04 -0.93 16.45
N PHE A 68 6.30 -1.12 15.15
CA PHE A 68 6.38 -0.02 14.18
C PHE A 68 5.02 0.60 13.87
N CYS A 69 3.93 -0.14 14.07
CA CYS A 69 2.56 0.38 13.94
C CYS A 69 1.93 0.78 15.29
N PHE A 70 2.73 0.92 16.36
CA PHE A 70 2.33 1.38 17.69
C PHE A 70 1.24 0.54 18.39
N TYR A 71 1.19 -0.76 18.12
CA TYR A 71 0.36 -1.73 18.85
C TYR A 71 1.10 -2.32 20.05
N LYS A 72 0.33 -2.70 21.09
CA LYS A 72 0.87 -3.22 22.35
C LYS A 72 1.65 -4.53 22.22
N SER A 73 1.30 -5.40 21.27
CA SER A 73 1.91 -6.73 21.12
C SER A 73 1.57 -7.37 19.77
N ALA A 74 2.30 -8.43 19.41
CA ALA A 74 1.97 -9.29 18.27
C ALA A 74 0.52 -9.83 18.37
N ARG A 75 0.05 -10.19 19.56
CA ARG A 75 -1.32 -10.70 19.74
C ARG A 75 -2.39 -9.66 19.40
N SER A 76 -2.10 -8.37 19.58
CA SER A 76 -3.03 -7.28 19.26
C SER A 76 -3.28 -7.13 17.75
N VAL A 77 -2.33 -7.59 16.93
CA VAL A 77 -2.37 -7.46 15.47
C VAL A 77 -2.79 -8.74 14.75
N GLU A 78 -2.79 -9.90 15.42
CA GLU A 78 -3.15 -11.20 14.84
C GLU A 78 -4.51 -11.20 14.13
N LYS A 79 -5.50 -10.49 14.69
CA LYS A 79 -6.85 -10.37 14.09
C LYS A 79 -6.81 -9.86 12.65
N PHE A 80 -5.84 -9.03 12.29
CA PHE A 80 -5.73 -8.49 10.92
C PHE A 80 -5.34 -9.57 9.92
N PHE A 81 -4.60 -10.57 10.36
CA PHE A 81 -4.18 -11.71 9.54
C PHE A 81 -5.19 -12.85 9.52
N GLN A 82 -6.27 -12.68 10.28
CA GLN A 82 -7.44 -13.55 10.33
C GLN A 82 -8.64 -12.95 9.58
N GLY A 83 -8.48 -11.78 8.95
CA GLY A 83 -9.51 -11.16 8.10
C GLY A 83 -10.05 -9.82 8.60
N ALA A 84 -9.66 -9.34 9.79
CA ALA A 84 -10.03 -7.99 10.19
C ALA A 84 -9.28 -6.94 9.37
N THR A 85 -9.96 -5.89 8.92
CA THR A 85 -9.30 -4.79 8.21
C THR A 85 -8.52 -3.90 9.20
N PRO A 86 -7.23 -3.64 8.99
CA PRO A 86 -6.49 -2.67 9.79
C PRO A 86 -7.09 -1.26 9.67
N PRO A 87 -6.99 -0.42 10.71
CA PRO A 87 -7.32 0.99 10.61
C PRO A 87 -6.49 1.68 9.52
N ALA A 88 -7.05 2.70 8.86
CA ALA A 88 -6.37 3.44 7.80
C ALA A 88 -5.01 4.01 8.25
N HIS A 89 -4.88 4.46 9.51
CA HIS A 89 -3.60 4.92 10.05
C HIS A 89 -2.49 3.84 9.99
N THR A 90 -2.83 2.58 10.28
CA THR A 90 -1.88 1.46 10.15
C THR A 90 -1.45 1.26 8.71
N LEU A 91 -2.40 1.32 7.76
CA LEU A 91 -2.10 1.20 6.34
C LEU A 91 -1.22 2.38 5.84
N ASN A 92 -1.45 3.58 6.35
CA ASN A 92 -0.62 4.75 6.03
C ASN A 92 0.81 4.63 6.59
N LEU A 93 0.99 4.10 7.81
CA LEU A 93 2.34 3.84 8.33
C LEU A 93 3.09 2.83 7.47
N LEU A 94 2.42 1.75 7.08
CA LEU A 94 3.01 0.76 6.19
C LEU A 94 3.39 1.35 4.84
N SER A 95 2.58 2.28 4.29
CA SER A 95 2.92 2.93 3.02
C SER A 95 4.22 3.73 3.11
N VAL A 96 4.43 4.43 4.23
CA VAL A 96 5.67 5.18 4.49
C VAL A 96 6.88 4.24 4.59
N HIS A 97 6.74 3.14 5.34
CA HIS A 97 7.83 2.17 5.48
C HIS A 97 8.16 1.45 4.17
N LEU A 98 7.14 1.14 3.37
CA LEU A 98 7.30 0.50 2.08
C LEU A 98 8.01 1.44 1.09
N ALA A 99 7.62 2.72 1.05
CA ALA A 99 8.28 3.72 0.22
C ALA A 99 9.74 3.97 0.63
N ALA A 100 10.09 3.77 1.91
CA ALA A 100 11.45 3.94 2.41
C ALA A 100 12.41 2.80 2.04
N LEU A 101 11.90 1.65 1.56
CA LEU A 101 12.75 0.57 1.02
C LEU A 101 13.32 0.89 -0.36
N GLU A 102 12.74 1.88 -1.04
CA GLU A 102 13.07 2.20 -2.42
C GLU A 102 14.07 3.38 -2.43
N PRO A 103 15.22 3.24 -3.14
CA PRO A 103 16.28 4.25 -3.19
C PRO A 103 15.95 5.48 -4.05
#